data_AF-A0A2D6A1S1-F1
#
_entry.id   AF-A0A2D6A1S1-F1
#
_cell.length_a   1.000
_cell.length_b   1.000
_cell.length_c   1.000
_cell.angle_alpha   90.00
_cell.angle_beta   90.00
_cell.angle_gamma   90.00
#
_symmetry.space_group_name_H-M   'P 1'
#
loop_
_entity.id
_entity.type
_entity.pdbx_description
1 polymer ?
#
loop_
_entity_poly.entity_id
_entity_poly.type
_entity_poly.pdbx_seq_one_letter_code
_entity_poly.pdbx_strand_id
1 'polypeptide(L)'
;MSETESPSTDGAQPPAPEAPSTPAPEPTTTPAPGSAPESVPAPAALEEVASPADASTPTSESAASAGEPRPGRDRGGRAQGDHPPKQRRKRTKKPSGEGGSDGPRRSPTELLTEALQRFRNAYLDIRSRAGGGRLTESGNTDSVELVLSVPLVTSNIGAAADKLVRDLRGGLEKRVLEAGMLVPGRAWCFSTASFDSDYSRPEDPRQVLVGYGLEGRPRYADLVTLAIERKHESVDELLAGKEGAVSFVEAGAAVTEGVKPAFDPDAIPHRLVAQSIAGLFASAEEGRRVALTIQVLAHDGEDGKLRLVVHPVSAVDLMDLPDPNLRRILRSFQTNLIQIAKTIDGERAAGKEVDVTEAVLGPLRELTRQMSADARNRERKTTHARERGGEGDRPTQLAFPEARSAHDHHLYIDNEEQTVVVIGKKGRVHVFSPDGRHVTTVVMPPANVRQRVSAGRWRPAEPPERGAFRDAIAGKKES
;
A
#
# COMPACT_ATOMS: atom_id res chain seq x y z
N MET A 1 77.84 -47.83 -42.01
CA MET A 1 77.80 -47.33 -43.41
C MET A 1 76.33 -47.10 -43.72
N SER A 2 75.98 -45.91 -44.22
CA SER A 2 74.64 -45.49 -44.69
C SER A 2 73.53 -45.45 -43.60
N GLU A 3 72.77 -44.37 -43.38
CA GLU A 3 71.88 -43.60 -44.29
C GLU A 3 70.74 -44.48 -44.87
N THR A 4 69.46 -44.10 -44.88
CA THR A 4 68.72 -42.88 -44.42
C THR A 4 67.69 -43.28 -43.32
N GLU A 5 66.65 -42.54 -42.87
CA GLU A 5 66.00 -41.26 -43.26
C GLU A 5 65.25 -40.61 -42.06
N SER A 6 64.27 -39.73 -42.30
CA SER A 6 63.29 -39.21 -41.30
C SER A 6 61.84 -39.42 -41.80
N PRO A 7 60.80 -39.13 -41.00
CA PRO A 7 60.24 -37.78 -41.07
C PRO A 7 59.80 -37.17 -39.72
N SER A 8 59.82 -35.84 -39.67
CA SER A 8 59.36 -35.01 -38.56
C SER A 8 57.84 -35.00 -38.42
N THR A 9 57.32 -35.00 -37.19
CA THR A 9 55.98 -34.48 -36.87
C THR A 9 56.09 -33.11 -36.25
N ASP A 10 55.66 -32.09 -37.01
CA ASP A 10 55.62 -30.70 -36.60
C ASP A 10 54.33 -30.42 -35.81
N GLY A 11 54.48 -29.98 -34.56
CA GLY A 11 53.38 -29.84 -33.59
C GLY A 11 52.94 -28.38 -33.45
N ALA A 12 52.01 -27.95 -34.29
CA ALA A 12 51.56 -26.55 -34.32
C ALA A 12 50.93 -26.11 -32.98
N GLN A 13 51.51 -25.06 -32.38
CA GLN A 13 51.00 -24.39 -31.20
C GLN A 13 49.94 -23.35 -31.60
N PRO A 14 48.74 -23.33 -30.97
CA PRO A 14 47.69 -22.36 -31.31
C PRO A 14 48.09 -20.94 -30.87
N PRO A 15 47.69 -19.89 -31.61
CA PRO A 15 48.03 -18.51 -31.28
C PRO A 15 47.31 -18.04 -30.01
N ALA A 16 47.99 -17.20 -29.23
CA ALA A 16 47.40 -16.53 -28.08
C ALA A 16 46.35 -15.49 -28.53
N PRO A 17 45.28 -15.25 -27.74
CA PRO A 17 44.29 -14.22 -28.07
C PRO A 17 44.91 -12.82 -27.92
N GLU A 18 44.71 -11.97 -28.92
CA GLU A 18 45.10 -10.56 -28.89
C GLU A 18 44.34 -9.81 -27.78
N ALA A 19 45.06 -8.98 -27.02
CA ALA A 19 44.44 -8.08 -26.05
C ALA A 19 43.82 -6.87 -26.77
N PRO A 20 42.62 -6.39 -26.36
CA PRO A 20 42.01 -5.22 -26.96
C PRO A 20 42.86 -3.97 -26.69
N SER A 21 43.25 -3.28 -27.76
CA SER A 21 44.03 -2.04 -27.72
C SER A 21 43.16 -0.86 -27.26
N THR A 22 43.40 -0.39 -26.04
CA THR A 22 42.79 0.84 -25.52
C THR A 22 43.32 2.06 -26.28
N PRO A 23 42.47 2.95 -26.83
CA PRO A 23 42.93 4.21 -27.40
C PRO A 23 43.47 5.14 -26.30
N ALA A 24 44.58 5.82 -26.59
CA ALA A 24 45.16 6.79 -25.67
C ALA A 24 44.27 8.06 -25.57
N PRO A 25 44.19 8.71 -24.39
CA PRO A 25 43.45 9.96 -24.24
C PRO A 25 44.17 11.12 -24.94
N GLU A 26 43.40 11.97 -25.61
CA GLU A 26 43.90 13.22 -26.22
C GLU A 26 44.35 14.23 -25.15
N PRO A 27 45.35 15.07 -25.44
CA PRO A 27 45.87 16.03 -24.47
C PRO A 27 44.90 17.21 -24.23
N THR A 28 44.48 17.38 -22.98
CA THR A 28 43.63 18.48 -22.54
C THR A 28 44.30 19.83 -22.72
N THR A 29 43.69 20.73 -23.50
CA THR A 29 44.13 22.13 -23.62
C THR A 29 43.66 22.96 -22.44
N THR A 30 44.60 23.40 -21.60
CA THR A 30 44.36 24.32 -20.48
C THR A 30 44.05 25.74 -20.99
N PRO A 31 42.90 26.36 -20.64
CA PRO A 31 42.71 27.80 -20.78
C PRO A 31 43.31 28.56 -19.59
N ALA A 32 43.86 29.73 -19.85
CA ALA A 32 44.50 30.61 -18.87
C ALA A 32 43.49 31.29 -17.90
N PRO A 33 43.91 31.73 -16.70
CA PRO A 33 43.00 32.33 -15.73
C PRO A 33 42.66 33.79 -16.10
N GLY A 34 41.38 34.13 -16.08
CA GLY A 34 40.92 35.50 -16.38
C GLY A 34 39.55 35.83 -15.80
N SER A 35 39.49 36.96 -15.11
CA SER A 35 38.29 37.70 -14.67
C SER A 35 37.51 37.15 -13.47
N ALA A 36 37.32 38.05 -12.49
CA ALA A 36 36.58 37.82 -11.24
C ALA A 36 35.06 37.83 -11.46
N PRO A 37 34.27 37.20 -10.56
CA PRO A 37 32.81 37.24 -10.65
C PRO A 37 32.26 38.61 -10.25
N GLU A 38 31.40 39.14 -11.11
CA GLU A 38 30.60 40.33 -10.84
C GLU A 38 29.54 40.01 -9.76
N SER A 39 29.43 40.85 -8.74
CA SER A 39 28.57 40.62 -7.58
C SER A 39 27.09 40.86 -7.91
N VAL A 40 26.29 39.79 -7.94
CA VAL A 40 24.82 39.89 -7.97
C VAL A 40 24.30 40.12 -6.53
N PRO A 41 23.51 41.17 -6.27
CA PRO A 41 23.07 41.51 -4.92
C PRO A 41 21.95 40.58 -4.41
N ALA A 42 21.94 40.36 -3.09
CA ALA A 42 20.88 39.64 -2.40
C ALA A 42 19.54 40.41 -2.43
N PRO A 43 18.38 39.73 -2.50
CA PRO A 43 17.09 40.37 -2.25
C PRO A 43 16.99 40.74 -0.76
N ALA A 44 16.70 42.02 -0.50
CA ALA A 44 16.58 42.55 0.86
C ALA A 44 15.36 41.99 1.60
N ALA A 45 15.50 41.87 2.92
CA ALA A 45 14.36 41.66 3.81
C ALA A 45 13.40 42.85 3.74
N LEU A 46 12.10 42.56 3.82
CA LEU A 46 11.08 43.57 4.12
C LEU A 46 10.58 43.32 5.55
N GLU A 47 10.99 44.20 6.44
CA GLU A 47 10.40 44.33 7.77
C GLU A 47 9.02 45.00 7.69
N GLU A 48 8.07 44.42 8.42
CA GLU A 48 7.25 45.11 9.42
C GLU A 48 6.81 46.57 9.14
N VAL A 49 5.54 46.74 8.75
CA VAL A 49 4.81 48.00 9.01
C VAL A 49 3.42 47.71 9.62
N ALA A 50 3.31 48.16 10.87
CA ALA A 50 2.16 48.36 11.74
C ALA A 50 0.71 48.31 11.21
N SER A 51 -0.16 47.78 12.06
CA SER A 51 -1.61 48.04 12.11
C SER A 51 -1.95 49.53 12.22
N PRO A 52 -3.21 49.89 11.91
CA PRO A 52 -4.01 50.58 12.94
C PRO A 52 -5.34 49.87 13.24
N ALA A 53 -5.96 50.30 14.33
CA ALA A 53 -7.16 49.70 14.90
C ALA A 53 -8.48 50.37 14.44
N ASP A 54 -9.56 49.80 14.99
CA ASP A 54 -10.86 50.39 15.31
C ASP A 54 -12.05 50.36 14.33
N ALA A 55 -13.15 49.88 14.93
CA ALA A 55 -14.55 50.24 14.73
C ALA A 55 -15.21 50.07 13.34
N SER A 56 -16.16 49.13 13.26
CA SER A 56 -17.56 49.47 13.60
C SER A 56 -18.52 48.28 13.41
N THR A 57 -19.26 47.93 14.46
CA THR A 57 -20.55 47.23 14.35
C THR A 57 -21.59 48.15 13.69
N PRO A 58 -22.63 47.60 13.04
CA PRO A 58 -23.94 47.87 13.63
C PRO A 58 -24.90 46.66 13.68
N THR A 59 -25.85 46.78 14.59
CA THR A 59 -26.97 45.87 14.88
C THR A 59 -28.16 46.05 13.93
N SER A 60 -28.97 44.98 13.82
CA SER A 60 -30.43 45.00 13.55
C SER A 60 -30.88 45.50 12.14
N GLU A 61 -32.05 45.20 11.58
CA GLU A 61 -33.32 44.63 12.08
C GLU A 61 -33.96 43.60 11.11
N SER A 62 -34.79 42.75 11.72
CA SER A 62 -36.08 42.22 11.23
C SER A 62 -36.77 42.94 10.05
N ALA A 63 -37.22 42.17 9.05
CA ALA A 63 -38.51 42.39 8.37
C ALA A 63 -39.03 41.11 7.70
N ALA A 64 -40.22 40.66 8.08
CA ALA A 64 -40.97 39.65 7.33
C ALA A 64 -41.74 40.31 6.16
N SER A 65 -41.89 39.61 5.03
CA SER A 65 -42.87 39.97 4.01
C SER A 65 -43.32 38.73 3.24
N ALA A 66 -44.60 38.38 3.40
CA ALA A 66 -45.27 37.39 2.57
C ALA A 66 -45.61 37.99 1.19
N GLY A 67 -45.61 37.17 0.14
CA GLY A 67 -45.89 37.61 -1.23
C GLY A 67 -46.42 36.45 -2.08
N GLU A 68 -47.73 36.20 -1.97
CA GLU A 68 -48.46 35.18 -2.72
C GLU A 68 -48.71 35.58 -4.21
N PRO A 69 -49.29 34.70 -5.06
CA PRO A 69 -48.76 34.49 -6.41
C PRO A 69 -49.41 35.34 -7.51
N ARG A 70 -48.75 35.38 -8.68
CA ARG A 70 -49.36 35.83 -9.94
C ARG A 70 -49.60 34.65 -10.90
N PRO A 71 -50.82 34.50 -11.46
CA PRO A 71 -51.12 33.47 -12.45
C PRO A 71 -50.89 33.96 -13.88
N GLY A 72 -50.88 33.01 -14.81
CA GLY A 72 -51.24 33.24 -16.21
C GLY A 72 -50.11 33.14 -17.22
N ARG A 73 -50.10 32.02 -17.96
CA ARG A 73 -49.95 32.10 -19.42
C ARG A 73 -50.79 31.06 -20.12
N ASP A 74 -51.18 31.42 -21.33
CA ASP A 74 -52.33 30.96 -22.08
C ASP A 74 -51.87 30.38 -23.43
N ARG A 75 -52.71 29.57 -24.08
CA ARG A 75 -52.55 28.97 -25.43
C ARG A 75 -51.47 27.87 -25.53
N GLY A 76 -51.64 26.82 -26.34
CA GLY A 76 -52.75 26.44 -27.23
C GLY A 76 -52.24 25.51 -28.34
N GLY A 77 -53.08 24.63 -28.89
CA GLY A 77 -52.68 23.78 -30.02
C GLY A 77 -53.56 22.54 -30.24
N ARG A 78 -54.48 22.61 -31.22
CA ARG A 78 -55.20 21.45 -31.77
C ARG A 78 -54.56 21.01 -33.09
N ALA A 79 -54.37 19.70 -33.25
CA ALA A 79 -54.43 18.95 -34.50
C ALA A 79 -54.76 17.50 -34.08
N GLN A 80 -55.86 16.84 -34.45
CA GLN A 80 -56.53 16.65 -35.74
C GLN A 80 -55.65 15.85 -36.72
N GLY A 81 -56.00 14.57 -36.90
CA GLY A 81 -55.23 13.57 -37.64
C GLY A 81 -55.93 12.21 -37.68
N ASP A 82 -56.94 12.12 -38.54
CA ASP A 82 -57.45 10.96 -39.31
C ASP A 82 -57.46 9.53 -38.74
N HIS A 83 -58.69 8.96 -38.69
CA HIS A 83 -58.93 7.52 -38.76
C HIS A 83 -59.00 7.04 -40.22
N PRO A 84 -58.42 5.87 -40.55
CA PRO A 84 -59.26 4.75 -41.02
C PRO A 84 -58.68 3.35 -40.68
N PRO A 85 -59.28 2.23 -41.12
CA PRO A 85 -60.70 1.88 -41.10
C PRO A 85 -60.95 0.60 -40.25
N LYS A 86 -62.21 0.36 -39.87
CA LYS A 86 -62.62 -0.83 -39.10
C LYS A 86 -62.50 -2.12 -39.95
N GLN A 87 -61.49 -2.96 -39.71
CA GLN A 87 -61.48 -4.33 -40.25
C GLN A 87 -62.30 -5.30 -39.38
N ARG A 88 -63.03 -6.19 -40.06
CA ARG A 88 -63.99 -7.13 -39.44
C ARG A 88 -63.27 -8.20 -38.61
N ARG A 89 -63.80 -8.44 -37.41
CA ARG A 89 -63.45 -9.58 -36.55
C ARG A 89 -63.52 -10.90 -37.34
N LYS A 90 -62.39 -11.58 -37.52
CA LYS A 90 -62.35 -13.05 -37.62
C LYS A 90 -61.84 -13.59 -36.28
N ARG A 91 -62.71 -14.29 -35.55
CA ARG A 91 -62.33 -15.07 -34.35
C ARG A 91 -61.50 -16.27 -34.83
N THR A 92 -60.18 -16.13 -34.88
CA THR A 92 -59.29 -17.29 -34.84
C THR A 92 -59.21 -17.79 -33.41
N LYS A 93 -59.57 -19.05 -33.21
CA LYS A 93 -59.59 -19.73 -31.91
C LYS A 93 -58.14 -19.98 -31.48
N LYS A 94 -57.54 -19.03 -30.75
CA LYS A 94 -56.17 -19.15 -30.22
C LYS A 94 -56.12 -20.38 -29.28
N PRO A 95 -55.15 -21.29 -29.41
CA PRO A 95 -55.09 -22.47 -28.57
C PRO A 95 -54.91 -22.07 -27.12
N SER A 96 -55.84 -22.53 -26.28
CA SER A 96 -55.75 -22.47 -24.83
C SER A 96 -54.90 -23.64 -24.35
N GLY A 97 -53.61 -23.38 -24.12
CA GLY A 97 -52.67 -24.38 -23.64
C GLY A 97 -51.26 -24.04 -24.07
N GLU A 98 -50.49 -23.44 -23.17
CA GLU A 98 -49.25 -24.03 -22.63
C GLU A 98 -48.55 -23.05 -21.68
N GLY A 99 -48.12 -23.58 -20.53
CA GLY A 99 -46.87 -23.13 -19.91
C GLY A 99 -46.74 -21.67 -19.47
N GLY A 100 -47.79 -21.04 -18.95
CA GLY A 100 -47.58 -19.94 -18.01
C GLY A 100 -46.89 -20.48 -16.76
N SER A 101 -45.56 -20.54 -16.76
CA SER A 101 -44.78 -21.11 -15.67
C SER A 101 -44.86 -20.20 -14.44
N ASP A 102 -45.87 -20.42 -13.60
CA ASP A 102 -45.91 -19.97 -12.21
C ASP A 102 -44.83 -20.79 -11.47
N GLY A 103 -43.57 -20.45 -11.74
CA GLY A 103 -42.41 -21.06 -11.11
C GLY A 103 -42.53 -20.93 -9.60
N PRO A 104 -42.01 -21.91 -8.82
CA PRO A 104 -42.27 -22.00 -7.40
C PRO A 104 -42.02 -20.65 -6.73
N ARG A 105 -43.09 -20.05 -6.21
CA ARG A 105 -43.04 -18.72 -5.59
C ARG A 105 -42.14 -18.82 -4.37
N ARG A 106 -40.92 -18.31 -4.51
CA ARG A 106 -39.90 -18.35 -3.46
C ARG A 106 -40.48 -17.82 -2.16
N SER A 107 -40.25 -18.52 -1.06
CA SER A 107 -40.73 -18.04 0.23
C SER A 107 -40.05 -16.70 0.59
N PRO A 108 -40.68 -15.82 1.39
CA PRO A 108 -40.03 -14.60 1.87
C PRO A 108 -38.69 -14.88 2.57
N THR A 109 -38.58 -16.03 3.24
CA THR A 109 -37.36 -16.51 3.91
C THR A 109 -36.23 -16.86 2.93
N GLU A 110 -36.55 -17.48 1.79
CA GLU A 110 -35.57 -17.74 0.72
C GLU A 110 -35.04 -16.44 0.14
N LEU A 111 -35.92 -15.49 -0.16
CA LEU A 111 -35.55 -14.17 -0.71
C LEU A 111 -34.64 -13.39 0.26
N LEU A 112 -34.97 -13.39 1.56
CA LEU A 112 -34.14 -12.76 2.59
C LEU A 112 -32.78 -13.47 2.74
N THR A 113 -32.76 -14.80 2.69
CA THR A 113 -31.53 -15.60 2.79
C THR A 113 -30.61 -15.33 1.60
N GLU A 114 -31.15 -15.28 0.38
CA GLU A 114 -30.42 -14.93 -0.84
C GLU A 114 -29.88 -13.49 -0.78
N ALA A 115 -30.66 -12.53 -0.26
CA ALA A 115 -30.21 -11.17 -0.06
C ALA A 115 -29.06 -11.07 0.95
N LEU A 116 -29.16 -11.76 2.10
CA LEU A 116 -28.10 -11.81 3.11
C LEU A 116 -26.84 -12.51 2.61
N GLN A 117 -26.96 -13.57 1.79
CA GLN A 117 -25.82 -14.21 1.15
C GLN A 117 -25.13 -13.29 0.14
N ARG A 118 -25.90 -12.58 -0.71
CA ARG A 118 -25.36 -11.58 -1.64
C ARG A 118 -24.65 -10.45 -0.89
N PHE A 119 -25.24 -9.95 0.19
CA PHE A 119 -24.65 -8.92 1.06
C PHE A 119 -23.35 -9.41 1.72
N ARG A 120 -23.35 -10.60 2.31
CA ARG A 120 -22.15 -11.23 2.88
C ARG A 120 -21.05 -11.41 1.84
N ASN A 121 -21.40 -11.88 0.64
CA ASN A 121 -20.43 -12.07 -0.44
C ASN A 121 -19.86 -10.74 -0.94
N ALA A 122 -20.68 -9.69 -1.05
CA ALA A 122 -20.21 -8.34 -1.38
C ALA A 122 -19.28 -7.79 -0.29
N TYR A 123 -19.62 -7.93 1.00
CA TYR A 123 -18.73 -7.55 2.10
C TYR A 123 -17.42 -8.34 2.09
N LEU A 124 -17.46 -9.66 1.84
CA LEU A 124 -16.26 -10.50 1.77
C LEU A 124 -15.38 -10.21 0.55
N ASP A 125 -15.98 -9.84 -0.59
CA ASP A 125 -15.28 -9.40 -1.80
C ASP A 125 -14.63 -8.02 -1.60
N ILE A 126 -15.36 -7.06 -1.02
CA ILE A 126 -14.78 -5.77 -0.61
C ILE A 126 -13.63 -6.00 0.39
N ARG A 127 -13.82 -6.88 1.38
CA ARG A 127 -12.80 -7.20 2.40
C ARG A 127 -11.59 -7.96 1.87
N SER A 128 -11.76 -8.86 0.89
CA SER A 128 -10.64 -9.58 0.29
C SER A 128 -9.79 -8.65 -0.55
N ARG A 129 -10.43 -7.77 -1.35
CA ARG A 129 -9.79 -6.65 -2.04
C ARG A 129 -9.19 -5.63 -1.06
N ALA A 130 -9.74 -5.50 0.15
CA ALA A 130 -9.23 -4.63 1.21
C ALA A 130 -7.89 -5.09 1.83
N GLY A 131 -7.30 -6.21 1.37
CA GLY A 131 -6.11 -6.81 2.00
C GLY A 131 -6.35 -7.25 3.45
N GLY A 132 -7.62 -7.30 3.87
CA GLY A 132 -8.04 -7.48 5.25
C GLY A 132 -7.88 -8.93 5.69
N GLY A 133 -6.68 -9.28 6.17
CA GLY A 133 -6.41 -10.54 6.87
C GLY A 133 -7.43 -10.82 7.98
N ARG A 134 -7.50 -12.09 8.43
CA ARG A 134 -8.35 -12.44 9.58
C ARG A 134 -8.01 -11.55 10.77
N LEU A 135 -9.03 -10.93 11.35
CA LEU A 135 -8.92 -10.20 12.62
C LEU A 135 -8.49 -11.20 13.69
N THR A 136 -7.25 -11.11 14.13
CA THR A 136 -6.77 -11.86 15.30
C THR A 136 -6.97 -11.03 16.56
N GLU A 137 -7.94 -11.47 17.36
CA GLU A 137 -7.96 -11.40 18.84
C GLU A 137 -8.31 -10.09 19.57
N SER A 138 -8.47 -8.92 18.93
CA SER A 138 -8.77 -7.67 19.69
C SER A 138 -9.99 -6.84 19.23
N GLY A 139 -10.79 -7.33 18.29
CA GLY A 139 -12.03 -6.67 17.88
C GLY A 139 -12.96 -7.60 17.12
N ASN A 140 -13.90 -8.23 17.82
CA ASN A 140 -14.91 -9.08 17.20
C ASN A 140 -15.98 -8.22 16.51
N THR A 141 -15.94 -8.16 15.18
CA THR A 141 -17.06 -7.71 14.34
C THR A 141 -17.36 -8.74 13.25
N ASP A 142 -17.73 -9.95 13.67
CA ASP A 142 -18.42 -10.92 12.81
C ASP A 142 -19.82 -10.43 12.34
N SER A 143 -20.28 -9.28 12.86
CA SER A 143 -21.49 -8.56 12.45
C SER A 143 -21.18 -7.12 12.03
N VAL A 144 -21.76 -6.68 10.91
CA VAL A 144 -21.83 -5.27 10.50
C VAL A 144 -23.24 -4.76 10.79
N GLU A 145 -23.36 -3.74 11.65
CA GLU A 145 -24.65 -3.09 11.91
C GLU A 145 -24.90 -1.96 10.92
N LEU A 146 -26.02 -2.04 10.19
CA LEU A 146 -26.48 -1.03 9.23
C LEU A 146 -27.90 -0.58 9.60
N VAL A 147 -28.06 0.74 9.78
CA VAL A 147 -29.37 1.37 9.98
C VAL A 147 -29.98 1.67 8.61
N LEU A 148 -31.12 1.04 8.29
CA LEU A 148 -31.76 1.13 6.98
C LEU A 148 -33.15 1.75 7.07
N SER A 149 -33.40 2.83 6.33
CA SER A 149 -34.72 3.44 6.21
C SER A 149 -35.47 2.87 5.00
N VAL A 150 -36.35 1.90 5.24
CA VAL A 150 -37.17 1.28 4.18
C VAL A 150 -38.55 1.95 4.11
N PRO A 151 -38.92 2.64 3.02
CA PRO A 151 -40.23 3.27 2.89
C PRO A 151 -41.32 2.21 2.66
N LEU A 152 -42.21 2.05 3.65
CA LEU A 152 -43.32 1.08 3.60
C LEU A 152 -44.43 1.46 2.60
N VAL A 153 -44.50 2.74 2.23
CA VAL A 153 -45.46 3.27 1.25
C VAL A 153 -44.68 4.05 0.20
N THR A 154 -44.62 3.53 -1.02
CA THR A 154 -44.05 4.20 -2.19
C THR A 154 -44.87 3.87 -3.43
N SER A 155 -45.14 4.88 -4.26
CA SER A 155 -45.74 4.70 -5.59
C SER A 155 -44.74 4.20 -6.64
N ASN A 156 -43.43 4.24 -6.33
CA ASN A 156 -42.35 3.77 -7.21
C ASN A 156 -41.40 2.86 -6.42
N ILE A 157 -41.64 1.56 -6.51
CA ILE A 157 -40.84 0.52 -5.86
C ILE A 157 -39.43 0.47 -6.43
N GLY A 158 -39.25 0.69 -7.75
CA GLY A 158 -37.94 0.68 -8.40
C GLY A 158 -37.02 1.76 -7.84
N ALA A 159 -37.46 3.02 -7.85
CA ALA A 159 -36.69 4.14 -7.31
C ALA A 159 -36.39 4.00 -5.80
N ALA A 160 -37.30 3.38 -5.04
CA ALA A 160 -37.08 3.07 -3.63
C ALA A 160 -36.02 1.97 -3.44
N ALA A 161 -36.02 0.93 -4.28
CA ALA A 161 -35.00 -0.11 -4.28
C ALA A 161 -33.62 0.46 -4.69
N ASP A 162 -33.55 1.29 -5.73
CA ASP A 162 -32.31 1.94 -6.17
C ASP A 162 -31.76 2.92 -5.13
N LYS A 163 -32.63 3.56 -4.32
CA LYS A 163 -32.20 4.33 -3.15
C LYS A 163 -31.66 3.39 -2.06
N LEU A 164 -32.41 2.36 -1.69
CA LEU A 164 -32.00 1.41 -0.63
C LEU A 164 -30.67 0.71 -0.97
N VAL A 165 -30.42 0.35 -2.23
CA VAL A 165 -29.15 -0.24 -2.68
C VAL A 165 -28.00 0.77 -2.57
N ARG A 166 -28.22 2.06 -2.88
CA ARG A 166 -27.21 3.11 -2.67
C ARG A 166 -26.95 3.37 -1.19
N ASP A 167 -28.00 3.45 -0.38
CA ASP A 167 -27.89 3.63 1.08
C ASP A 167 -27.14 2.44 1.72
N LEU A 168 -27.46 1.20 1.30
CA LEU A 168 -26.77 -0.04 1.70
C LEU A 168 -25.28 -0.01 1.31
N ARG A 169 -24.96 0.35 0.05
CA ARG A 169 -23.58 0.44 -0.42
C ARG A 169 -22.81 1.51 0.35
N GLY A 170 -23.34 2.72 0.48
CA GLY A 170 -22.69 3.80 1.21
C GLY A 170 -22.51 3.49 2.70
N GLY A 171 -23.50 2.87 3.35
CA GLY A 171 -23.39 2.39 4.72
C GLY A 171 -22.36 1.27 4.88
N LEU A 172 -22.28 0.34 3.92
CA LEU A 172 -21.29 -0.73 3.91
C LEU A 172 -19.88 -0.17 3.67
N GLU A 173 -19.70 0.72 2.70
CA GLU A 173 -18.43 1.42 2.43
C GLU A 173 -17.98 2.24 3.64
N LYS A 174 -18.88 3.00 4.28
CA LYS A 174 -18.61 3.69 5.56
C LYS A 174 -18.14 2.72 6.63
N ARG A 175 -18.86 1.60 6.86
CA ARG A 175 -18.49 0.57 7.86
C ARG A 175 -17.20 -0.16 7.53
N VAL A 176 -16.92 -0.39 6.25
CA VAL A 176 -15.68 -0.97 5.74
C VAL A 176 -14.51 -0.02 6.02
N LEU A 177 -14.67 1.27 5.75
CA LEU A 177 -13.67 2.31 6.05
C LEU A 177 -13.46 2.52 7.56
N GLU A 178 -14.54 2.55 8.36
CA GLU A 178 -14.50 2.60 9.83
C GLU A 178 -13.83 1.37 10.45
N ALA A 179 -13.97 0.20 9.83
CA ALA A 179 -13.24 -1.01 10.18
C ALA A 179 -11.76 -0.99 9.72
N GLY A 180 -11.28 0.14 9.18
CA GLY A 180 -9.92 0.31 8.65
C GLY A 180 -9.67 -0.43 7.33
N MET A 181 -10.71 -0.98 6.70
CA MET A 181 -10.62 -1.78 5.48
C MET A 181 -10.74 -0.88 4.24
N LEU A 182 -9.80 0.04 4.10
CA LEU A 182 -9.55 0.70 2.81
C LEU A 182 -9.24 -0.34 1.73
N VAL A 183 -9.37 0.02 0.45
CA VAL A 183 -9.00 -0.89 -0.66
C VAL A 183 -7.53 -0.63 -1.04
N PRO A 184 -6.54 -1.35 -0.49
CA PRO A 184 -5.14 -1.15 -0.83
C PRO A 184 -4.93 -1.32 -2.33
N GLY A 185 -3.95 -0.59 -2.82
CA GLY A 185 -3.72 -0.42 -4.25
C GLY A 185 -4.51 0.74 -4.87
N ARG A 186 -5.57 1.25 -4.23
CA ARG A 186 -6.48 2.22 -4.86
C ARG A 186 -6.60 3.57 -4.14
N ALA A 187 -6.43 4.69 -4.85
CA ALA A 187 -6.72 6.04 -4.38
C ALA A 187 -8.21 6.38 -4.48
N TRP A 188 -8.67 7.36 -3.70
CA TRP A 188 -10.04 7.90 -3.81
C TRP A 188 -10.23 8.60 -5.16
N CYS A 189 -11.38 8.40 -5.82
CA CYS A 189 -11.75 9.17 -7.00
C CYS A 189 -12.92 10.10 -6.65
N PHE A 190 -12.66 11.41 -6.59
CA PHE A 190 -13.69 12.42 -6.31
C PHE A 190 -14.76 12.46 -7.41
N SER A 191 -14.36 12.24 -8.67
CA SER A 191 -15.29 12.22 -9.82
C SER A 191 -16.40 11.17 -9.69
N THR A 192 -16.13 10.06 -8.98
CA THR A 192 -17.07 8.95 -8.79
C THR A 192 -17.43 8.71 -7.32
N ALA A 193 -16.92 9.55 -6.41
CA ALA A 193 -16.99 9.39 -4.96
C ALA A 193 -16.77 7.93 -4.48
N SER A 194 -15.68 7.30 -4.95
CA SER A 194 -15.39 5.89 -4.60
C SER A 194 -13.91 5.55 -4.72
N PHE A 195 -13.48 4.51 -4.00
CA PHE A 195 -12.21 3.81 -4.21
C PHE A 195 -12.26 2.78 -5.35
N ASP A 196 -13.43 2.25 -5.74
CA ASP A 196 -13.55 1.22 -6.79
C ASP A 196 -13.89 1.85 -8.16
N SER A 197 -13.10 2.86 -8.54
CA SER A 197 -13.12 3.46 -9.87
C SER A 197 -12.07 2.81 -10.77
N ASP A 198 -12.28 2.81 -12.08
CA ASP A 198 -11.25 2.40 -13.06
C ASP A 198 -10.01 3.29 -12.93
N TYR A 199 -10.21 4.58 -12.65
CA TYR A 199 -9.13 5.54 -12.42
C TYR A 199 -8.43 5.37 -11.07
N SER A 200 -8.98 4.61 -10.13
CA SER A 200 -8.48 4.59 -8.75
C SER A 200 -7.19 3.79 -8.55
N ARG A 201 -6.75 2.97 -9.50
CA ARG A 201 -5.53 2.16 -9.38
C ARG A 201 -4.46 2.68 -10.35
N PRO A 202 -3.17 2.75 -9.96
CA PRO A 202 -2.09 2.96 -10.93
C PRO A 202 -2.05 1.78 -11.92
N GLU A 203 -1.74 2.06 -13.19
CA GLU A 203 -1.71 1.04 -14.24
C GLU A 203 -0.37 0.27 -14.25
N ASP A 204 0.73 0.97 -13.98
CA ASP A 204 2.08 0.40 -13.92
C ASP A 204 2.62 0.31 -12.47
N PRO A 205 3.34 -0.75 -12.07
CA PRO A 205 3.91 -0.88 -10.72
C PRO A 205 4.85 0.23 -10.27
N ARG A 206 5.48 0.97 -11.19
CA ARG A 206 6.35 2.11 -10.87
C ARG A 206 5.57 3.42 -10.74
N GLN A 207 4.27 3.43 -11.10
CA GLN A 207 3.43 4.60 -10.96
C GLN A 207 3.03 4.84 -9.50
N VAL A 208 3.10 6.11 -9.11
CA VAL A 208 2.75 6.62 -7.78
C VAL A 208 1.73 7.74 -7.92
N LEU A 209 0.85 7.90 -6.92
CA LEU A 209 -0.10 9.01 -6.89
C LEU A 209 0.66 10.32 -6.65
N VAL A 210 0.54 11.27 -7.57
CA VAL A 210 1.20 12.60 -7.51
C VAL A 210 0.23 13.75 -7.26
N GLY A 211 -1.07 13.46 -7.16
CA GLY A 211 -2.11 14.45 -6.91
C GLY A 211 -3.41 14.12 -7.61
N TYR A 212 -4.24 15.13 -7.82
CA TYR A 212 -5.53 15.02 -8.50
C TYR A 212 -5.62 16.00 -9.68
N GLY A 213 -6.41 15.63 -10.68
CA GLY A 213 -6.75 16.51 -11.80
C GLY A 213 -7.99 17.36 -11.52
N LEU A 214 -8.20 18.38 -12.36
CA LEU A 214 -9.37 19.28 -12.32
C LEU A 214 -10.73 18.57 -12.45
N GLU A 215 -10.75 17.30 -12.86
CA GLU A 215 -11.96 16.45 -12.90
C GLU A 215 -12.19 15.66 -11.60
N GLY A 216 -11.34 15.82 -10.58
CA GLY A 216 -11.41 15.02 -9.36
C GLY A 216 -10.91 13.58 -9.53
N ARG A 217 -10.23 13.27 -10.62
CA ARG A 217 -9.58 11.97 -10.86
C ARG A 217 -8.16 11.97 -10.29
N PRO A 218 -7.69 10.88 -9.66
CA PRO A 218 -6.29 10.75 -9.25
C PRO A 218 -5.37 10.82 -10.47
N ARG A 219 -4.17 11.35 -10.26
CA ARG A 219 -3.10 11.43 -11.26
C ARG A 219 -1.91 10.62 -10.79
N TYR A 220 -1.39 9.81 -11.70
CA TYR A 220 -0.21 8.98 -11.45
C TYR A 220 0.94 9.40 -12.34
N ALA A 221 2.17 9.25 -11.85
CA ALA A 221 3.40 9.40 -12.61
C ALA A 221 4.38 8.28 -12.27
N ASP A 222 5.26 7.93 -13.20
CA ASP A 222 6.39 7.04 -12.93
C ASP A 222 7.31 7.65 -11.86
N LEU A 223 7.65 6.87 -10.84
CA LEU A 223 8.46 7.35 -9.72
C LEU A 223 9.86 7.84 -10.14
N VAL A 224 10.46 7.28 -11.19
CA VAL A 224 11.79 7.71 -11.66
C VAL A 224 11.68 9.02 -12.42
N THR A 225 10.68 9.16 -13.29
CA THR A 225 10.36 10.45 -13.93
C THR A 225 10.12 11.55 -12.88
N LEU A 226 9.29 11.25 -11.86
CA LEU A 226 9.04 12.17 -10.75
C LEU A 226 10.33 12.54 -9.98
N ALA A 227 11.24 11.58 -9.80
CA ALA A 227 12.54 11.80 -9.15
C ALA A 227 13.45 12.75 -9.94
N ILE A 228 13.45 12.63 -11.27
CA ILE A 228 14.20 13.50 -12.18
C ILE A 228 13.61 14.91 -12.18
N GLU A 229 12.28 15.03 -12.36
CA GLU A 229 11.58 16.32 -12.38
C GLU A 229 11.79 17.12 -11.08
N ARG A 230 11.78 16.42 -9.94
CA ARG A 230 11.98 17.02 -8.61
C ARG A 230 13.45 17.12 -8.17
N LYS A 231 14.41 16.70 -9.02
CA LYS A 231 15.85 16.69 -8.73
C LYS A 231 16.19 16.03 -7.39
N HIS A 232 15.57 14.88 -7.11
CA HIS A 232 15.76 14.15 -5.85
C HIS A 232 17.22 13.70 -5.70
N GLU A 233 17.82 13.87 -4.50
CA GLU A 233 19.24 13.62 -4.25
C GLU A 233 19.76 12.24 -4.72
N SER A 234 18.95 11.18 -4.56
CA SER A 234 19.31 9.82 -4.99
C SER A 234 19.03 9.51 -6.47
N VAL A 235 18.63 10.49 -7.30
CA VAL A 235 18.26 10.22 -8.70
C VAL A 235 19.47 9.79 -9.55
N ASP A 236 20.65 10.37 -9.33
CA ASP A 236 21.87 10.01 -10.04
C ASP A 236 22.32 8.59 -9.70
N GLU A 237 22.18 8.19 -8.43
CA GLU A 237 22.45 6.81 -8.00
C GLU A 237 21.51 5.83 -8.68
N LEU A 238 20.23 6.21 -8.80
CA LEU A 238 19.21 5.40 -9.44
C LEU A 238 19.46 5.21 -10.94
N LEU A 239 19.83 6.29 -11.64
CA LEU A 239 20.15 6.28 -13.07
C LEU A 239 21.47 5.54 -13.35
N ALA A 240 22.40 5.54 -12.40
CA ALA A 240 23.59 4.69 -12.41
C ALA A 240 23.30 3.19 -12.14
N GLY A 241 22.04 2.81 -11.96
CA GLY A 241 21.62 1.43 -11.74
C GLY A 241 21.92 0.88 -10.34
N LYS A 242 22.30 1.73 -9.38
CA LYS A 242 22.39 1.33 -7.96
C LYS A 242 20.97 1.14 -7.43
N GLU A 243 20.71 0.08 -6.65
CA GLU A 243 19.39 -0.07 -6.06
C GLU A 243 19.23 0.89 -4.87
N GLY A 244 18.10 1.59 -4.84
CA GLY A 244 17.81 2.56 -3.80
C GLY A 244 16.35 2.94 -3.83
N ALA A 245 15.76 3.11 -2.65
CA ALA A 245 14.46 3.73 -2.55
C ALA A 245 14.61 5.25 -2.71
N VAL A 246 13.92 5.81 -3.69
CA VAL A 246 13.58 7.23 -3.74
C VAL A 246 12.35 7.46 -2.88
N SER A 247 12.27 8.60 -2.19
CA SER A 247 11.09 8.90 -1.38
C SER A 247 10.76 10.37 -1.22
N PHE A 248 9.45 10.66 -1.17
CA PHE A 248 8.90 11.99 -0.91
C PHE A 248 7.92 11.94 0.25
N VAL A 249 7.73 13.05 0.95
CA VAL A 249 6.65 13.22 1.94
C VAL A 249 5.99 14.57 1.73
N GLU A 250 4.67 14.59 1.64
CA GLU A 250 3.85 15.75 1.28
C GLU A 250 2.66 15.89 2.24
N ALA A 251 2.27 17.12 2.53
CA ALA A 251 1.00 17.40 3.21
C ALA A 251 -0.18 17.15 2.26
N GLY A 252 -1.30 16.67 2.78
CA GLY A 252 -2.46 16.26 1.98
C GLY A 252 -3.02 17.39 1.11
N ALA A 253 -3.01 18.63 1.63
CA ALA A 253 -3.41 19.82 0.89
C ALA A 253 -2.66 20.02 -0.44
N ALA A 254 -1.35 19.73 -0.48
CA ALA A 254 -0.54 19.83 -1.69
C ALA A 254 -0.92 18.74 -2.72
N VAL A 255 -1.33 17.56 -2.25
CA VAL A 255 -1.83 16.47 -3.12
C VAL A 255 -3.18 16.84 -3.74
N THR A 256 -4.03 17.56 -3.00
CA THR A 256 -5.38 17.96 -3.41
C THR A 256 -5.46 19.36 -4.05
N GLU A 257 -4.37 20.09 -4.21
CA GLU A 257 -4.35 21.48 -4.72
C GLU A 257 -5.03 21.62 -6.09
N GLY A 258 -4.92 20.61 -6.96
CA GLY A 258 -5.55 20.59 -8.29
C GLY A 258 -7.03 20.20 -8.32
N VAL A 259 -7.68 19.95 -7.17
CA VAL A 259 -9.10 19.57 -7.08
C VAL A 259 -9.97 20.82 -7.21
N LYS A 260 -10.95 20.81 -8.11
CA LYS A 260 -11.91 21.93 -8.24
C LYS A 260 -12.73 22.09 -6.95
N PRO A 261 -13.11 23.32 -6.55
CA PRO A 261 -14.02 23.56 -5.42
C PRO A 261 -15.39 22.86 -5.49
N ALA A 262 -15.80 22.40 -6.67
CA ALA A 262 -17.01 21.57 -6.85
C ALA A 262 -16.88 20.15 -6.27
N PHE A 263 -15.64 19.71 -6.00
CA PHE A 263 -15.30 18.48 -5.29
C PHE A 263 -14.67 18.88 -3.95
N ASP A 264 -15.52 19.26 -2.99
CA ASP A 264 -15.08 19.63 -1.65
C ASP A 264 -14.28 18.49 -0.99
N PRO A 265 -12.97 18.68 -0.69
CA PRO A 265 -12.15 17.63 -0.09
C PRO A 265 -12.49 17.32 1.37
N ASP A 266 -13.15 18.24 2.07
CA ASP A 266 -13.62 18.05 3.44
C ASP A 266 -15.03 17.41 3.46
N ALA A 267 -15.75 17.40 2.34
CA ALA A 267 -17.01 16.65 2.18
C ALA A 267 -16.82 15.15 1.89
N ILE A 268 -15.59 14.68 1.71
CA ILE A 268 -15.28 13.25 1.64
C ILE A 268 -15.42 12.66 3.05
N PRO A 269 -15.92 11.41 3.24
CA PRO A 269 -15.89 10.73 4.55
C PRO A 269 -14.49 10.50 5.14
N HIS A 270 -13.42 10.90 4.45
CA HIS A 270 -12.04 10.84 4.93
C HIS A 270 -11.22 11.97 4.30
N ARG A 271 -10.54 12.76 5.14
CA ARG A 271 -9.63 13.82 4.72
C ARG A 271 -8.22 13.27 4.55
N LEU A 272 -7.58 13.55 3.41
CA LEU A 272 -6.17 13.23 3.22
C LEU A 272 -5.30 14.16 4.08
N VAL A 273 -4.60 13.62 5.07
CA VAL A 273 -3.74 14.39 5.99
C VAL A 273 -2.36 14.60 5.39
N ALA A 274 -1.75 13.53 4.89
CA ALA A 274 -0.41 13.53 4.33
C ALA A 274 -0.24 12.32 3.40
N GLN A 275 0.77 12.35 2.54
CA GLN A 275 1.23 11.15 1.84
C GLN A 275 2.76 11.03 1.88
N SER A 276 3.23 9.80 1.90
CA SER A 276 4.57 9.43 1.52
C SER A 276 4.53 8.74 0.16
N ILE A 277 5.57 8.93 -0.63
CA ILE A 277 5.84 8.16 -1.84
C ILE A 277 7.15 7.45 -1.58
N ALA A 278 7.21 6.14 -1.79
CA ALA A 278 8.43 5.34 -1.65
C ALA A 278 8.39 4.17 -2.62
N GLY A 279 9.51 3.80 -3.24
CA GLY A 279 9.45 2.75 -4.25
C GLY A 279 10.76 2.20 -4.75
N LEU A 280 10.63 1.43 -5.83
CA LEU A 280 11.66 0.60 -6.46
C LEU A 280 12.07 -0.60 -5.60
N PHE A 281 11.14 -1.07 -4.76
CA PHE A 281 11.23 -2.36 -4.09
C PHE A 281 11.20 -3.49 -5.11
N ALA A 282 11.91 -4.58 -4.85
CA ALA A 282 11.84 -5.78 -5.67
C ALA A 282 10.44 -6.40 -5.63
N SER A 283 9.90 -6.76 -6.79
CA SER A 283 8.70 -7.59 -6.92
C SER A 283 9.02 -9.07 -6.74
N ALA A 284 7.99 -9.91 -6.64
CA ALA A 284 8.13 -11.36 -6.78
C ALA A 284 8.49 -11.78 -8.22
N GLU A 285 8.11 -10.96 -9.21
CA GLU A 285 8.55 -11.11 -10.60
C GLU A 285 9.96 -10.55 -10.79
N GLU A 286 10.85 -11.35 -11.38
CA GLU A 286 12.26 -10.99 -11.56
C GLU A 286 12.43 -9.74 -12.43
N GLY A 287 13.32 -8.84 -12.02
CA GLY A 287 13.57 -7.55 -12.68
C GLY A 287 12.47 -6.49 -12.48
N ARG A 288 11.26 -6.86 -12.04
CA ARG A 288 10.15 -5.92 -11.85
C ARG A 288 10.29 -5.16 -10.52
N ARG A 289 10.05 -3.85 -10.58
CA ARG A 289 10.17 -2.93 -9.45
C ARG A 289 8.82 -2.30 -9.13
N VAL A 290 8.49 -2.20 -7.84
CA VAL A 290 7.21 -1.67 -7.36
C VAL A 290 7.44 -0.39 -6.57
N ALA A 291 6.59 0.60 -6.80
CA ALA A 291 6.48 1.84 -6.06
C ALA A 291 5.11 1.92 -5.37
N LEU A 292 5.08 2.62 -4.24
CA LEU A 292 3.89 2.78 -3.42
C LEU A 292 3.73 4.25 -3.02
N THR A 293 2.48 4.71 -3.02
CA THR A 293 2.07 5.86 -2.23
C THR A 293 1.47 5.36 -0.92
N ILE A 294 1.90 5.91 0.21
CA ILE A 294 1.34 5.63 1.54
C ILE A 294 0.64 6.90 2.00
N GLN A 295 -0.67 6.95 1.87
CA GLN A 295 -1.49 8.04 2.36
C GLN A 295 -1.77 7.85 3.85
N VAL A 296 -2.00 8.96 4.57
CA VAL A 296 -2.59 8.96 5.91
C VAL A 296 -3.92 9.68 5.81
N LEU A 297 -4.99 8.96 6.13
CA LEU A 297 -6.36 9.46 6.07
C LEU A 297 -6.86 9.73 7.49
N ALA A 298 -7.49 10.88 7.69
CA ALA A 298 -8.24 11.21 8.90
C ALA A 298 -9.74 11.04 8.62
N HIS A 299 -10.46 10.45 9.57
CA HIS A 299 -11.91 10.56 9.63
C HIS A 299 -12.35 10.65 11.09
N ASP A 300 -13.51 11.24 11.33
CA ASP A 300 -14.14 11.17 12.64
C ASP A 300 -14.89 9.84 12.76
N GLY A 301 -14.79 9.19 13.92
CA GLY A 301 -15.58 8.01 14.24
C GLY A 301 -17.00 8.37 14.64
N GLU A 302 -17.89 7.37 14.72
CA GLU A 302 -19.25 7.58 15.24
C GLU A 302 -19.28 8.04 16.71
N ASP A 303 -18.19 7.83 17.44
CA ASP A 303 -17.97 8.36 18.79
C ASP A 303 -17.37 9.78 18.82
N GLY A 304 -17.32 10.47 17.67
CA GLY A 304 -16.78 11.83 17.52
C GLY A 304 -15.27 11.93 17.70
N LYS A 305 -14.56 10.79 17.76
CA LYS A 305 -13.11 10.73 17.97
C LYS A 305 -12.34 10.64 16.66
N LEU A 306 -11.18 11.28 16.61
CA LEU A 306 -10.31 11.21 15.45
C LEU A 306 -9.81 9.78 15.22
N ARG A 307 -9.85 9.33 13.97
CA ARG A 307 -9.25 8.08 13.51
C ARG A 307 -8.25 8.40 12.42
N LEU A 308 -7.04 7.85 12.55
CA LEU A 308 -5.97 7.96 11.57
C LEU A 308 -5.67 6.57 11.00
N VAL A 309 -5.69 6.46 9.67
CA VAL A 309 -5.51 5.18 8.96
C VAL A 309 -4.44 5.31 7.88
N VAL A 310 -3.51 4.36 7.86
CA VAL A 310 -2.53 4.20 6.79
C VAL A 310 -3.19 3.57 5.57
N HIS A 311 -3.05 4.23 4.43
CA HIS A 311 -3.68 3.82 3.18
C HIS A 311 -2.66 3.65 2.03
N PRO A 312 -2.22 2.42 1.75
CA PRO A 312 -1.25 2.12 0.70
C PRO A 312 -1.89 1.97 -0.68
N VAL A 313 -1.39 2.72 -1.66
CA VAL A 313 -1.79 2.75 -3.08
C VAL A 313 -0.64 2.27 -3.96
N SER A 314 -0.91 1.40 -4.93
CA SER A 314 0.07 0.63 -5.73
C SER A 314 -0.64 -0.12 -6.86
N ALA A 315 0.00 -0.32 -8.01
CA ALA A 315 -0.55 -1.19 -9.06
C ALA A 315 -0.53 -2.69 -8.69
N VAL A 316 0.30 -3.09 -7.71
CA VAL A 316 0.48 -4.47 -7.23
C VAL A 316 -0.11 -4.64 -5.82
N ASP A 317 -0.68 -5.80 -5.51
CA ASP A 317 -1.16 -6.10 -4.15
C ASP A 317 0.03 -6.14 -3.17
N LEU A 318 -0.16 -5.61 -1.97
CA LEU A 318 0.81 -5.69 -0.88
C LEU A 318 1.10 -7.13 -0.44
N MET A 319 0.17 -8.04 -0.70
CA MET A 319 0.31 -9.46 -0.38
C MET A 319 1.26 -10.17 -1.34
N ASP A 320 1.35 -9.69 -2.59
CA ASP A 320 2.24 -10.20 -3.64
C ASP A 320 3.67 -9.64 -3.52
N LEU A 321 3.89 -8.60 -2.71
CA LEU A 321 5.22 -8.11 -2.41
C LEU A 321 6.01 -9.16 -1.61
N PRO A 322 7.23 -9.54 -2.05
CA PRO A 322 8.03 -10.59 -1.42
C PRO A 322 8.57 -10.19 -0.04
N ASP A 323 8.30 -8.96 0.42
CA ASP A 323 8.87 -8.38 1.63
C ASP A 323 7.92 -8.46 2.85
N PRO A 324 8.14 -9.39 3.78
CA PRO A 324 7.39 -9.42 5.04
C PRO A 324 7.71 -8.24 5.97
N ASN A 325 8.89 -7.62 5.87
CA ASN A 325 9.25 -6.46 6.70
C ASN A 325 8.38 -5.25 6.37
N LEU A 326 8.10 -4.98 5.09
CA LEU A 326 7.23 -3.89 4.67
C LEU A 326 5.86 -3.96 5.36
N ARG A 327 5.22 -5.14 5.37
CA ARG A 327 3.93 -5.37 6.05
C ARG A 327 4.04 -5.17 7.57
N ARG A 328 5.13 -5.59 8.20
CA ARG A 328 5.42 -5.36 9.63
C ARG A 328 5.61 -3.87 9.95
N ILE A 329 6.33 -3.16 9.09
CA ILE A 329 6.60 -1.71 9.20
C ILE A 329 5.29 -0.92 9.07
N LEU A 330 4.47 -1.18 8.04
CA LEU A 330 3.16 -0.55 7.86
C LEU A 330 2.21 -0.82 9.03
N ARG A 331 2.16 -2.05 9.55
CA ARG A 331 1.36 -2.39 10.75
C ARG A 331 1.85 -1.64 11.99
N SER A 332 3.16 -1.55 12.19
CA SER A 332 3.76 -0.78 13.29
C SER A 332 3.41 0.72 13.18
N PHE A 333 3.38 1.25 11.97
CA PHE A 333 2.98 2.63 11.71
C PHE A 333 1.48 2.86 11.97
N GLN A 334 0.59 1.93 11.59
CA GLN A 334 -0.83 2.01 11.94
C GLN A 334 -1.03 2.03 13.47
N THR A 335 -0.30 1.20 14.22
CA THR A 335 -0.32 1.24 15.69
C THR A 335 0.13 2.60 16.23
N ASN A 336 1.13 3.24 15.61
CA ASN A 336 1.57 4.59 15.98
C ASN A 336 0.49 5.64 15.68
N LEU A 337 -0.12 5.62 14.49
CA LEU A 337 -1.23 6.51 14.12
C LEU A 337 -2.41 6.41 15.11
N ILE A 338 -2.73 5.20 15.60
CA ILE A 338 -3.75 5.00 16.63
C ILE A 338 -3.41 5.69 17.96
N GLN A 339 -2.12 5.78 18.34
CA GLN A 339 -1.73 6.52 19.54
C GLN A 339 -1.70 8.03 19.29
N ILE A 340 -1.22 8.48 18.13
CA ILE A 340 -1.24 9.90 17.71
C ILE A 340 -2.69 10.43 17.75
N ALA A 341 -3.64 9.69 17.18
CA ALA A 341 -5.06 10.07 17.19
C ALA A 341 -5.60 10.24 18.63
N LYS A 342 -5.30 9.30 19.54
CA LYS A 342 -5.69 9.39 20.96
C LYS A 342 -5.07 10.59 21.68
N THR A 343 -3.81 10.92 21.38
CA THR A 343 -3.16 12.11 21.95
C THR A 343 -3.87 13.38 21.47
N ILE A 344 -4.15 13.48 20.16
CA ILE A 344 -4.88 14.61 19.57
C ILE A 344 -6.29 14.74 20.17
N ASP A 345 -7.03 13.64 20.34
CA ASP A 345 -8.34 13.65 21.00
C ASP A 345 -8.24 14.15 22.46
N GLY A 346 -7.23 13.71 23.20
CA GLY A 346 -6.99 14.15 24.58
C GLY A 346 -6.61 15.63 24.68
N GLU A 347 -5.85 16.15 23.73
CA GLU A 347 -5.48 17.57 23.67
C GLU A 347 -6.65 18.47 23.24
N ARG A 348 -7.46 18.02 22.26
CA ARG A 348 -8.72 18.67 21.88
C ARG A 348 -9.71 18.70 23.05
N ALA A 349 -9.83 17.61 23.81
CA ALA A 349 -10.66 17.56 25.02
C ALA A 349 -10.16 18.51 26.14
N ALA A 350 -8.86 18.84 26.13
CA ALA A 350 -8.27 19.86 27.00
C ALA A 350 -8.38 21.30 26.44
N GLY A 351 -9.11 21.50 25.33
CA GLY A 351 -9.31 22.80 24.69
C GLY A 351 -8.11 23.32 23.90
N LYS A 352 -7.12 22.47 23.59
CA LYS A 352 -5.99 22.83 22.72
C LYS A 352 -6.35 22.64 21.25
N GLU A 353 -5.95 23.59 20.43
CA GLU A 353 -5.90 23.41 18.98
C GLU A 353 -4.64 22.61 18.60
N VAL A 354 -4.79 21.63 17.70
CA VAL A 354 -3.71 20.73 17.29
C VAL A 354 -3.79 20.48 15.79
N ASP A 355 -2.72 20.78 15.05
CA ASP A 355 -2.61 20.42 13.64
C ASP A 355 -2.29 18.93 13.49
N VAL A 356 -3.28 18.20 12.97
CA VAL A 356 -3.19 16.76 12.65
C VAL A 356 -2.12 16.50 11.59
N THR A 357 -1.87 17.45 10.70
CA THR A 357 -0.89 17.37 9.61
C THR A 357 0.53 17.36 10.16
N GLU A 358 0.87 18.36 10.97
CA GLU A 358 2.18 18.46 11.62
C GLU A 358 2.48 17.21 12.48
N ALA A 359 1.50 16.78 13.29
CA ALA A 359 1.61 15.59 14.14
C ALA A 359 1.88 14.29 13.35
N VAL A 360 1.43 14.18 12.10
CA VAL A 360 1.61 13.00 11.23
C VAL A 360 2.90 13.07 10.39
N LEU A 361 3.31 14.26 9.94
CA LEU A 361 4.43 14.42 9.01
C LEU A 361 5.77 13.88 9.56
N GLY A 362 6.07 14.10 10.84
CA GLY A 362 7.27 13.56 11.50
C GLY A 362 7.31 12.02 11.47
N PRO A 363 6.32 11.33 12.06
CA PRO A 363 6.17 9.88 11.98
C PRO A 363 6.17 9.31 10.56
N LEU A 364 5.57 10.01 9.58
CA LEU A 364 5.51 9.58 8.19
C LEU A 364 6.88 9.66 7.48
N ARG A 365 7.68 10.69 7.77
CA ARG A 365 9.10 10.76 7.34
C ARG A 365 9.91 9.61 7.94
N GLU A 366 9.66 9.25 9.20
CA GLU A 366 10.36 8.14 9.85
C GLU A 366 10.02 6.78 9.23
N LEU A 367 8.73 6.50 8.97
CA LEU A 367 8.29 5.33 8.21
C LEU A 367 9.05 5.20 6.88
N THR A 368 9.09 6.31 6.14
CA THR A 368 9.69 6.42 4.82
C THR A 368 11.20 6.15 4.85
N ARG A 369 11.89 6.69 5.87
CA ARG A 369 13.31 6.44 6.15
C ARG A 369 13.58 4.98 6.49
N GLN A 370 12.72 4.36 7.31
CA GLN A 370 12.85 2.94 7.68
C GLN A 370 12.67 2.01 6.47
N MET A 371 11.67 2.25 5.63
CA MET A 371 11.48 1.48 4.39
C MET A 371 12.68 1.61 3.44
N SER A 372 13.21 2.82 3.28
CA SER A 372 14.38 3.08 2.44
C SER A 372 15.65 2.42 2.98
N ALA A 373 15.84 2.45 4.29
CA ALA A 373 16.96 1.78 4.96
C ALA A 373 16.85 0.25 4.90
N ASP A 374 15.66 -0.34 5.01
CA ASP A 374 15.47 -1.79 4.91
C ASP A 374 15.72 -2.29 3.48
N ALA A 375 15.27 -1.55 2.46
CA ALA A 375 15.55 -1.84 1.05
C ALA A 375 17.07 -1.87 0.76
N ARG A 376 17.80 -0.80 1.11
CA ARG A 376 19.28 -0.73 0.95
C ARG A 376 20.01 -1.83 1.75
N ASN A 377 19.53 -2.16 2.95
CA ASN A 377 20.12 -3.24 3.76
C ASN A 377 19.84 -4.64 3.18
N ARG A 378 18.72 -4.84 2.48
CA ARG A 378 18.40 -6.10 1.80
C ARG A 378 19.34 -6.34 0.64
N GLU A 379 19.54 -5.34 -0.22
CA GLU A 379 20.51 -5.40 -1.33
C GLU A 379 21.91 -5.76 -0.81
N ARG A 380 22.44 -5.02 0.17
CA ARG A 380 23.76 -5.34 0.76
C ARG A 380 23.83 -6.76 1.31
N LYS A 381 22.76 -7.29 1.92
CA LYS A 381 22.69 -8.67 2.38
C LYS A 381 22.66 -9.68 1.22
N THR A 382 21.98 -9.38 0.12
CA THR A 382 21.95 -10.26 -1.07
C THR A 382 23.26 -10.24 -1.83
N THR A 383 23.91 -9.08 -1.96
CA THR A 383 25.26 -8.95 -2.54
C THR A 383 26.25 -9.75 -1.70
N HIS A 384 26.30 -9.55 -0.39
CA HIS A 384 27.11 -10.41 0.49
C HIS A 384 26.71 -11.88 0.50
N ALA A 385 25.46 -12.24 0.19
CA ALA A 385 25.05 -13.65 0.08
C ALA A 385 25.47 -14.27 -1.26
N ARG A 386 25.58 -13.45 -2.32
CA ARG A 386 26.06 -13.81 -3.67
C ARG A 386 27.58 -13.88 -3.73
N GLU A 387 28.28 -12.92 -3.11
CA GLU A 387 29.72 -12.94 -2.85
C GLU A 387 30.10 -14.20 -2.06
N ARG A 388 29.46 -14.45 -0.90
CA ARG A 388 29.58 -15.73 -0.14
C ARG A 388 28.95 -16.95 -0.84
N GLY A 389 28.43 -16.80 -2.05
CA GLY A 389 28.05 -17.88 -2.95
C GLY A 389 29.17 -18.20 -3.93
N GLY A 390 29.88 -17.19 -4.42
CA GLY A 390 31.08 -17.32 -5.25
C GLY A 390 32.34 -17.72 -4.47
N GLU A 391 32.47 -17.29 -3.21
CA GLU A 391 33.63 -17.60 -2.36
C GLU A 391 33.59 -19.00 -1.71
N GLY A 392 32.53 -19.79 -1.92
CA GLY A 392 32.43 -21.20 -1.55
C GLY A 392 32.35 -21.55 -0.05
N ASP A 393 32.89 -20.72 0.85
CA ASP A 393 33.04 -21.04 2.27
C ASP A 393 31.81 -20.66 3.12
N ARG A 394 30.68 -21.33 2.86
CA ARG A 394 29.60 -21.44 3.85
C ARG A 394 29.84 -22.68 4.69
N PRO A 395 30.06 -22.58 6.01
CA PRO A 395 30.20 -23.75 6.90
C PRO A 395 28.84 -24.42 7.22
N THR A 396 28.00 -24.62 6.19
CA THR A 396 26.74 -25.38 6.26
C THR A 396 26.99 -26.87 6.49
N GLN A 397 28.09 -27.41 5.95
CA GLN A 397 28.53 -28.80 6.19
C GLN A 397 28.74 -29.12 7.68
N LEU A 398 28.98 -28.11 8.53
CA LEU A 398 29.14 -28.32 9.98
C LEU A 398 27.83 -28.21 10.76
N ALA A 399 26.72 -27.77 10.15
CA ALA A 399 25.47 -27.51 10.86
C ALA A 399 24.85 -28.76 11.49
N PHE A 400 24.69 -29.85 10.71
CA PHE A 400 24.14 -31.10 11.23
C PHE A 400 25.09 -31.82 12.21
N PRO A 401 26.40 -31.93 11.94
CA PRO A 401 27.36 -32.45 12.92
C PRO A 401 27.36 -31.68 14.24
N GLU A 402 27.40 -30.34 14.19
CA GLU A 402 27.43 -29.52 15.41
C GLU A 402 26.09 -29.58 16.15
N ALA A 403 24.94 -29.57 15.47
CA ALA A 403 23.62 -29.74 16.08
C ALA A 403 23.42 -31.11 16.76
N ARG A 404 23.90 -32.21 16.17
CA ARG A 404 23.87 -33.53 16.82
C ARG A 404 24.75 -33.58 18.07
N SER A 405 25.92 -32.92 18.03
CA SER A 405 26.86 -32.85 19.16
C SER A 405 26.53 -31.76 20.19
N ALA A 406 25.48 -30.95 19.97
CA ALA A 406 25.15 -29.83 20.83
C ALA A 406 24.64 -30.31 22.20
N HIS A 407 25.11 -29.64 23.24
CA HIS A 407 24.62 -29.84 24.60
C HIS A 407 23.31 -29.08 24.79
N ASP A 408 22.48 -29.52 25.74
CA ASP A 408 21.16 -28.94 25.99
C ASP A 408 21.18 -27.43 26.33
N HIS A 409 22.29 -26.94 26.90
CA HIS A 409 22.49 -25.51 27.20
C HIS A 409 22.93 -24.66 25.98
N HIS A 410 23.12 -25.27 24.80
CA HIS A 410 23.37 -24.59 23.53
C HIS A 410 22.15 -24.59 22.60
N LEU A 411 21.00 -25.08 23.08
CA LEU A 411 19.73 -25.14 22.35
C LEU A 411 18.79 -24.06 22.86
N TYR A 412 18.36 -23.17 21.96
CA TYR A 412 17.46 -22.07 22.23
C TYR A 412 16.30 -22.06 21.22
N ILE A 413 15.21 -21.39 21.57
CA ILE A 413 14.10 -21.07 20.68
C ILE A 413 14.11 -19.56 20.42
N ASP A 414 14.07 -19.14 19.16
CA ASP A 414 13.79 -17.74 18.80
C ASP A 414 12.27 -17.51 18.87
N ASN A 415 11.83 -16.72 19.85
CA ASN A 415 10.41 -16.46 20.12
C ASN A 415 9.73 -15.65 18.99
N GLU A 416 10.46 -14.89 18.18
CA GLU A 416 9.89 -14.14 17.04
C GLU A 416 9.56 -15.08 15.88
N GLU A 417 10.53 -15.92 15.48
CA GLU A 417 10.46 -16.73 14.25
C GLU A 417 10.05 -18.18 14.51
N GLN A 418 9.90 -18.59 15.78
CA GLN A 418 9.62 -19.97 16.21
C GLN A 418 10.61 -21.00 15.62
N THR A 419 11.90 -20.63 15.59
CA THR A 419 13.00 -21.47 15.07
C THR A 419 13.90 -22.00 16.19
N VAL A 420 14.48 -23.18 15.98
CA VAL A 420 15.47 -23.76 16.90
C VAL A 420 16.85 -23.22 16.56
N VAL A 421 17.53 -22.68 17.57
CA VAL A 421 18.84 -22.05 17.46
C VAL A 421 19.86 -22.90 18.22
N VAL A 422 20.89 -23.36 17.50
CA VAL A 422 21.98 -24.17 18.02
C VAL A 422 23.26 -23.35 18.04
N ILE A 423 23.94 -23.28 19.20
CA ILE A 423 25.28 -22.70 19.29
C ILE A 423 26.33 -23.78 19.03
N GLY A 424 26.97 -23.68 17.85
CA GLY A 424 28.07 -24.52 17.41
C GLY A 424 29.44 -24.03 17.89
N LYS A 425 30.51 -24.64 17.38
CA LYS A 425 31.89 -24.28 17.76
C LYS A 425 32.33 -22.99 17.05
N LYS A 426 33.38 -22.35 17.59
CA LYS A 426 33.93 -21.07 17.08
C LYS A 426 32.89 -19.93 16.96
N GLY A 427 31.85 -19.94 17.79
CA GLY A 427 30.78 -18.93 17.75
C GLY A 427 29.83 -19.07 16.55
N ARG A 428 29.79 -20.23 15.88
CA ARG A 428 28.73 -20.51 14.91
C ARG A 428 27.39 -20.61 15.60
N VAL A 429 26.37 -20.10 14.94
CA VAL A 429 24.96 -20.24 15.29
C VAL A 429 24.25 -20.83 14.08
N HIS A 430 23.65 -22.00 14.26
CA HIS A 430 22.88 -22.69 13.25
C HIS A 430 21.40 -22.55 13.59
N VAL A 431 20.62 -22.06 12.63
CA VAL A 431 19.17 -21.89 12.77
C VAL A 431 18.49 -23.01 12.00
N PHE A 432 17.54 -23.68 12.64
CA PHE A 432 16.74 -24.74 12.08
C PHE A 432 15.25 -24.43 12.23
N SER A 433 14.44 -24.92 11.29
CA SER A 433 12.99 -24.93 11.45
C SER A 433 12.57 -25.93 12.56
N PRO A 434 11.34 -25.84 13.09
CA PRO A 434 10.79 -26.87 13.98
C PRO A 434 10.84 -28.29 13.40
N ASP A 435 10.74 -28.45 12.08
CA ASP A 435 10.87 -29.74 11.41
C ASP A 435 12.34 -30.19 11.21
N GLY A 436 13.33 -29.46 11.73
CA GLY A 436 14.75 -29.81 11.63
C GLY A 436 15.40 -29.59 10.27
N ARG A 437 14.79 -28.80 9.36
CA ARG A 437 15.51 -28.29 8.17
C ARG A 437 16.48 -27.21 8.61
N HIS A 438 17.71 -27.26 8.12
CA HIS A 438 18.67 -26.19 8.32
C HIS A 438 18.24 -24.95 7.52
N VAL A 439 18.09 -23.81 8.18
CA VAL A 439 17.67 -22.54 7.58
C VAL A 439 18.90 -21.70 7.24
N THR A 440 19.82 -21.50 8.19
CA THR A 440 21.04 -20.73 7.98
C THR A 440 22.11 -20.98 9.04
N THR A 441 23.37 -20.76 8.68
CA THR A 441 24.50 -20.71 9.61
C THR A 441 25.10 -19.30 9.58
N VAL A 442 25.32 -18.70 10.75
CA VAL A 442 26.01 -17.43 10.91
C VAL A 442 27.09 -17.54 11.98
N VAL A 443 28.17 -16.76 11.89
CA VAL A 443 29.11 -16.59 13.02
C VAL A 443 28.63 -15.40 13.83
N MET A 444 28.45 -15.59 15.14
CA MET A 444 27.92 -14.58 16.06
C MET A 444 28.83 -14.42 17.29
N PRO A 445 29.30 -13.21 17.61
CA PRO A 445 30.05 -12.97 18.84
C PRO A 445 29.24 -13.35 20.09
N PRO A 446 29.85 -13.92 21.14
CA PRO A 446 29.15 -14.32 22.36
C PRO A 446 28.36 -13.20 23.07
N ALA A 447 28.76 -11.94 22.87
CA ALA A 447 28.02 -10.78 23.39
C ALA A 447 26.61 -10.67 22.76
N ASN A 448 26.48 -10.87 21.45
CA ASN A 448 25.20 -10.76 20.73
C ASN A 448 24.24 -11.90 21.09
N VAL A 449 24.78 -13.10 21.34
CA VAL A 449 24.02 -14.23 21.89
C VAL A 449 23.44 -13.85 23.25
N ARG A 450 24.28 -13.38 24.19
CA ARG A 450 23.82 -12.97 25.52
C ARG A 450 22.76 -11.85 25.45
N GLN A 451 22.95 -10.88 24.57
CA GLN A 451 21.99 -9.79 24.36
C GLN A 451 20.61 -10.30 23.91
N ARG A 452 20.57 -11.26 22.97
CA ARG A 452 19.31 -11.86 22.49
C ARG A 452 18.60 -12.67 23.58
N VAL A 453 19.37 -13.33 24.45
CA VAL A 453 18.82 -14.06 25.60
C VAL A 453 18.29 -13.09 26.66
N SER A 454 19.06 -12.06 27.04
CA SER A 454 18.63 -11.06 28.03
C SER A 454 17.44 -10.21 27.57
N ALA A 455 17.29 -10.00 26.26
CA ALA A 455 16.15 -9.30 25.67
C ALA A 455 14.89 -10.19 25.52
N GLY A 456 14.91 -11.45 25.98
CA GLY A 456 13.79 -12.37 25.86
C GLY A 456 13.48 -12.87 24.44
N ARG A 457 14.26 -12.46 23.43
CA ARG A 457 14.12 -12.95 22.05
C ARG A 457 14.45 -14.43 21.96
N TRP A 458 15.55 -14.85 22.59
CA TRP A 458 15.96 -16.25 22.65
C TRP A 458 15.77 -16.81 24.05
N ARG A 459 14.94 -17.85 24.20
CA ARG A 459 14.82 -18.60 25.45
C ARG A 459 15.52 -19.95 25.34
N PRO A 460 16.05 -20.53 26.44
CA PRO A 460 16.50 -21.92 26.43
C PRO A 460 15.38 -22.85 25.96
N ALA A 461 15.70 -23.84 25.13
CA ALA A 461 14.72 -24.81 24.65
C ALA A 461 14.33 -25.76 25.78
N GLU A 462 13.03 -26.01 25.95
CA GLU A 462 12.50 -26.90 26.97
C GLU A 462 12.76 -28.38 26.63
N PRO A 463 12.80 -29.30 27.62
CA PRO A 463 13.01 -30.73 27.36
C PRO A 463 12.20 -31.36 26.21
N PRO A 464 10.88 -31.12 26.06
CA PRO A 464 10.12 -31.68 24.93
C PRO A 464 10.56 -31.09 23.58
N GLU A 465 10.91 -29.81 23.52
CA GLU A 465 11.36 -29.14 22.29
C GLU A 465 12.75 -29.65 21.87
N ARG A 466 13.64 -29.86 22.84
CA ARG A 466 14.97 -30.46 22.59
C ARG A 466 14.85 -31.89 22.10
N GLY A 467 13.90 -32.68 22.63
CA GLY A 467 13.58 -34.02 22.14
C GLY A 467 13.10 -33.99 20.69
N ALA A 468 12.02 -33.27 20.42
CA ALA A 468 11.43 -33.14 19.08
C ALA A 468 12.45 -32.65 18.02
N PHE A 469 13.30 -31.68 18.38
CA PHE A 469 14.37 -31.22 17.50
C PHE A 469 15.43 -32.30 17.23
N ARG A 470 15.91 -33.01 18.27
CA ARG A 470 16.90 -34.09 18.12
C ARG A 470 16.37 -35.20 17.21
N ASP A 471 15.10 -35.58 17.37
CA ASP A 471 14.44 -36.58 16.52
C ASP A 471 14.33 -36.10 15.07
N ALA A 472 13.94 -34.84 14.86
CA ALA A 472 13.80 -34.24 13.54
C ALA A 472 15.13 -34.16 12.73
N ILE A 473 16.27 -33.99 13.40
CA ILE A 473 17.61 -33.96 12.76
C ILE A 473 18.29 -35.34 12.70
N ALA A 474 17.80 -36.34 13.44
CA ALA A 474 18.32 -37.70 13.40
C ALA A 474 18.02 -38.38 12.04
N GLY A 475 16.82 -38.15 11.50
CA GLY A 475 16.39 -38.73 10.21
C GLY A 475 16.95 -38.05 8.95
N LYS A 476 17.55 -36.86 9.05
CA LYS A 476 17.99 -36.06 7.89
C LYS A 476 19.49 -36.24 7.62
N LYS A 477 19.83 -36.88 6.50
CA LYS A 477 21.20 -36.82 5.95
C LYS A 477 21.45 -35.47 5.28
N GLU A 478 22.72 -35.10 5.19
CA GLU A 478 23.17 -33.96 4.38
C GLU A 478 22.75 -34.17 2.92
N SER A 479 22.18 -33.11 2.33
CA SER A 479 21.71 -33.02 0.94
C SER A 479 22.52 -31.97 0.20
#